data_AF-A0A0F9B2V9-F1
#
_entry.id   AF-A0A0F9B2V9-F1
#
_cell.length_a   1.000
_cell.length_b   1.000
_cell.length_c   1.000
_cell.angle_alpha   90.00
_cell.angle_beta   90.00
_cell.angle_gamma   90.00
#
_symmetry.space_group_name_H-M   'P 1'
#
loop_
_entity.id
_entity.type
_entity.pdbx_description
1 polymer ?
#
loop_
_entity_poly.entity_id
_entity_poly.type
_entity_poly.pdbx_seq_one_letter_code
_entity_poly.pdbx_strand_id
1 'polypeptide(L)'
;MNREEYLELAASELTDYIGKAGYTMPLLKVSVGWPSTKAFSSKSRTLGECWHHDMIDQEASHIFISPYLSDTVKVIGVLVHEIGHAILPKEVKHKKPFKQYMTAVDLTGKATTTEVGEVLKSFVDLLIDRIGIYPHDSIDKGPKQKKQTTRLRLWVCKG
;
A
#
# COMPACT_ATOMS: atom_id res chain seq x y z
N MET A 1 -19.06 -7.38 1.66
CA MET A 1 -17.93 -6.55 1.19
C MET A 1 -16.69 -7.42 1.20
N ASN A 2 -16.05 -7.59 0.04
CA ASN A 2 -14.74 -8.23 -0.08
C ASN A 2 -13.61 -7.20 0.16
N ARG A 3 -12.36 -7.67 0.17
CA ARG A 3 -11.19 -6.80 0.47
C ARG A 3 -10.93 -5.72 -0.58
N GLU A 4 -11.24 -5.96 -1.85
CA GLU A 4 -11.05 -4.96 -2.91
C GLU A 4 -12.14 -3.89 -2.82
N GLU A 5 -13.40 -4.32 -2.69
CA GLU A 5 -14.54 -3.43 -2.43
C GLU A 5 -14.31 -2.56 -1.19
N TYR A 6 -13.71 -3.13 -0.13
CA TYR A 6 -13.34 -2.36 1.07
C TYR A 6 -12.34 -1.25 0.76
N LEU A 7 -11.27 -1.56 0.01
CA LEU A 7 -10.22 -0.59 -0.31
C LEU A 7 -10.73 0.51 -1.23
N GLU A 8 -11.59 0.19 -2.19
CA GLU A 8 -12.25 1.17 -3.05
C GLU A 8 -13.18 2.09 -2.25
N LEU A 9 -14.00 1.53 -1.36
CA LEU A 9 -14.86 2.31 -0.48
C LEU A 9 -14.05 3.20 0.48
N ALA A 10 -12.98 2.65 1.07
CA ALA A 10 -12.10 3.41 1.94
C ALA A 10 -11.39 4.55 1.20
N ALA A 11 -10.94 4.33 -0.04
CA ALA A 11 -10.37 5.37 -0.88
C ALA A 11 -11.41 6.47 -1.18
N SER A 12 -12.67 6.09 -1.45
CA SER A 12 -13.76 7.06 -1.64
C SER A 12 -13.97 7.92 -0.39
N GLU A 13 -14.04 7.31 0.80
CA GLU A 13 -14.20 8.01 2.08
C GLU A 13 -13.02 8.95 2.42
N LEU A 14 -11.81 8.61 1.95
CA LEU A 14 -10.62 9.45 2.12
C LEU A 14 -10.64 10.71 1.26
N THR A 15 -11.51 10.82 0.25
CA THR A 15 -11.56 11.97 -0.66
C THR A 15 -11.77 13.28 0.09
N ASP A 16 -12.77 13.32 0.99
CA ASP A 16 -13.06 14.53 1.77
C ASP A 16 -11.98 14.83 2.80
N TYR A 17 -11.39 13.79 3.39
CA TYR A 17 -10.29 13.94 4.35
C TYR A 17 -9.06 14.58 3.69
N ILE A 18 -8.66 14.06 2.52
CA ILE A 18 -7.54 14.57 1.73
C ILE A 18 -7.86 15.94 1.12
N GLY A 19 -9.11 16.17 0.71
CA GLY A 19 -9.61 17.45 0.25
C GLY A 19 -9.46 18.55 1.31
N LYS A 20 -9.80 18.26 2.57
CA LYS A 20 -9.59 19.18 3.71
C LYS A 20 -8.12 19.47 3.98
N ALA A 21 -7.21 18.56 3.63
CA ALA A 21 -5.77 18.76 3.69
C ALA A 21 -5.21 19.61 2.54
N GLY A 22 -6.06 20.02 1.58
CA GLY A 22 -5.70 20.89 0.46
C GLY A 22 -5.25 20.16 -0.81
N TYR A 23 -5.56 18.87 -0.93
CA TYR A 23 -5.18 18.04 -2.09
C TYR A 23 -6.41 17.51 -2.82
N THR A 24 -6.31 17.41 -4.14
CA THR A 24 -7.38 16.84 -4.98
C THR A 24 -7.11 15.36 -5.24
N MET A 25 -8.10 14.51 -5.00
CA MET A 25 -8.01 13.09 -5.29
C MET A 25 -7.94 12.84 -6.80
N PRO A 26 -6.91 12.13 -7.32
CA PRO A 26 -6.86 11.74 -8.72
C PRO A 26 -7.79 10.55 -8.98
N LEU A 27 -7.95 10.16 -10.25
CA LEU A 27 -8.58 8.88 -10.58
C LEU A 27 -7.67 7.74 -10.14
N LEU A 28 -8.21 6.81 -9.36
CA LEU A 28 -7.47 5.72 -8.73
C LEU A 28 -8.18 4.38 -8.94
N LYS A 29 -7.39 3.32 -9.09
CA LYS A 29 -7.84 1.94 -8.91
C LYS A 29 -7.04 1.31 -7.79
N VAL A 30 -7.72 0.69 -6.83
CA VAL A 30 -7.07 0.10 -5.66
C VAL A 30 -7.28 -1.41 -5.68
N SER A 31 -6.21 -2.16 -5.45
CA SER A 31 -6.28 -3.62 -5.44
C SER A 31 -5.31 -4.21 -4.43
N VAL A 32 -5.51 -5.49 -4.12
CA VAL A 32 -4.58 -6.24 -3.27
C VAL A 32 -3.57 -6.96 -4.14
N GLY A 33 -2.28 -6.69 -3.92
CA GLY A 33 -1.23 -7.25 -4.76
C GLY A 33 0.13 -7.22 -4.08
N TRP A 34 0.97 -8.18 -4.45
CA TRP A 34 2.36 -8.17 -4.00
C TRP A 34 3.12 -7.04 -4.70
N PRO A 35 3.81 -6.17 -3.95
CA PRO A 35 4.64 -5.14 -4.57
C PRO A 35 5.72 -5.73 -5.46
N SER A 36 6.09 -5.02 -6.52
CA SER A 36 7.07 -5.45 -7.53
C SER A 36 8.44 -5.76 -6.92
N THR A 37 8.82 -5.06 -5.85
CA THR A 37 10.09 -5.21 -5.18
C THR A 37 9.92 -5.36 -3.67
N LYS A 38 10.78 -6.17 -3.06
CA LYS A 38 10.88 -6.36 -1.60
C LYS A 38 9.58 -6.80 -0.90
N ALA A 39 8.59 -7.34 -1.62
CA ALA A 39 7.33 -7.85 -1.06
C ALA A 39 7.50 -8.84 0.10
N PHE A 40 8.60 -9.61 0.10
CA PHE A 40 8.91 -10.64 1.11
C PHE A 40 10.22 -10.34 1.88
N SER A 41 10.69 -9.08 1.84
CA SER A 41 11.88 -8.69 2.58
C SER A 41 11.60 -8.74 4.09
N SER A 42 12.50 -9.35 4.86
CA SER A 42 12.40 -9.36 6.32
C SER A 42 13.00 -8.10 6.97
N LYS A 43 13.73 -7.29 6.21
CA LYS A 43 14.41 -6.08 6.71
C LYS A 43 13.71 -4.78 6.28
N SER A 44 13.11 -4.79 5.11
CA SER A 44 12.58 -3.60 4.43
C SER A 44 11.46 -4.00 3.49
N ARG A 45 10.38 -4.56 4.05
CA ARG A 45 9.22 -5.02 3.28
C ARG A 45 8.49 -3.81 2.68
N THR A 46 8.23 -3.85 1.38
CA THR A 46 7.33 -2.89 0.75
C THR A 46 5.89 -3.28 1.09
N LEU A 47 5.10 -2.33 1.57
CA LEU A 47 3.74 -2.56 2.07
C LEU A 47 2.64 -2.04 1.12
N GLY A 48 2.97 -1.05 0.29
CA GLY A 48 2.11 -0.53 -0.76
C GLY A 48 2.96 -0.17 -1.99
N GLU A 49 2.31 -0.03 -3.14
CA GLU A 49 2.95 0.43 -4.36
C GLU A 49 1.96 1.17 -5.27
N CYS A 50 2.29 2.43 -5.59
CA CYS A 50 1.61 3.22 -6.59
C CYS A 50 2.25 3.10 -7.99
N TRP A 51 1.44 2.74 -8.98
CA TRP A 51 1.73 2.81 -10.40
C TRP A 51 1.06 4.06 -10.98
N HIS A 52 1.86 5.10 -11.15
CA HIS A 52 1.40 6.39 -11.68
C HIS A 52 0.81 6.23 -13.09
N HIS A 53 -0.31 6.90 -13.37
CA HIS A 53 -1.03 6.85 -14.65
C HIS A 53 -0.13 7.03 -15.89
N ASP A 54 0.81 8.00 -15.83
CA ASP A 54 1.83 8.23 -16.88
C ASP A 54 2.66 7.00 -17.26
N MET A 55 2.79 5.99 -16.39
CA MET A 55 3.59 4.79 -16.65
C MET A 55 2.81 3.67 -17.32
N ILE A 56 1.48 3.73 -17.27
CA ILE A 56 0.61 2.59 -17.61
C ILE A 56 -0.38 2.90 -18.74
N ASP A 57 -0.22 4.05 -19.41
CA ASP A 57 -1.08 4.51 -20.52
C ASP A 57 -2.57 4.38 -20.19
N GLN A 58 -2.93 4.81 -18.97
CA GLN A 58 -4.29 4.78 -18.46
C GLN A 58 -4.65 6.12 -17.81
N GLU A 59 -5.93 6.37 -17.65
CA GLU A 59 -6.45 7.60 -17.04
C GLU A 59 -6.34 7.61 -15.50
N ALA A 60 -6.14 6.44 -14.88
CA ALA A 60 -6.12 6.28 -13.42
C ALA A 60 -4.81 5.65 -12.96
N SER A 61 -4.27 6.12 -11.83
CA SER A 61 -3.13 5.48 -11.17
C SER A 61 -3.60 4.20 -10.45
N HIS A 62 -2.77 3.17 -10.41
CA HIS A 62 -3.10 1.89 -9.74
C HIS A 62 -2.33 1.78 -8.42
N ILE A 63 -3.04 1.52 -7.33
CA ILE A 63 -2.46 1.33 -6.01
C ILE A 63 -2.62 -0.13 -5.61
N PHE A 64 -1.51 -0.76 -5.25
CA PHE A 64 -1.50 -2.10 -4.68
C PHE A 64 -1.19 -2.06 -3.20
N ILE A 65 -2.06 -2.68 -2.39
CA ILE A 65 -1.81 -2.92 -0.96
C ILE A 65 -1.31 -4.35 -0.79
N SER A 66 -0.22 -4.50 -0.04
CA SER A 66 0.39 -5.81 0.21
C SER A 66 -0.57 -6.71 0.99
N PRO A 67 -0.84 -7.95 0.52
CA PRO A 67 -1.69 -8.90 1.24
C PRO A 67 -1.08 -9.39 2.56
N TYR A 68 0.15 -8.99 2.88
CA TYR A 68 0.74 -9.17 4.20
C TYR A 68 0.02 -8.37 5.30
N LEU A 69 -0.58 -7.23 4.95
CA LEU A 69 -1.29 -6.40 5.91
C LEU A 69 -2.69 -6.94 6.20
N SER A 70 -3.10 -6.85 7.46
CA SER A 70 -4.45 -7.23 7.96
C SER A 70 -4.97 -6.21 8.97
N ASP A 71 -4.09 -5.57 9.74
CA ASP A 71 -4.44 -4.45 10.60
C ASP A 71 -5.02 -3.28 9.79
N THR A 72 -6.25 -2.89 10.11
CA THR A 72 -7.03 -1.92 9.32
C THR A 72 -6.39 -0.54 9.35
N VAL A 73 -5.93 -0.08 10.52
CA VAL A 73 -5.29 1.23 10.68
C VAL A 73 -4.04 1.31 9.81
N LYS A 74 -3.21 0.26 9.83
CA LYS A 74 -2.02 0.18 9.00
C LYS A 74 -2.33 0.09 7.51
N VAL A 75 -3.36 -0.65 7.11
CA VAL A 75 -3.81 -0.74 5.71
C VAL A 75 -4.23 0.64 5.20
N ILE A 76 -5.05 1.36 5.95
CA ILE A 76 -5.48 2.71 5.57
C ILE A 76 -4.31 3.69 5.58
N GLY A 77 -3.40 3.62 6.55
CA GLY A 77 -2.19 4.44 6.57
C GLY A 77 -1.31 4.23 5.33
N VAL A 78 -1.13 2.98 4.89
CA VAL A 78 -0.41 2.66 3.64
C VAL A 78 -1.20 3.15 2.42
N LEU A 79 -2.52 3.01 2.40
CA LEU A 79 -3.34 3.54 1.31
C LEU A 79 -3.17 5.07 1.18
N VAL A 80 -3.26 5.82 2.27
CA VAL A 80 -3.03 7.28 2.29
C VAL A 80 -1.63 7.65 1.83
N HIS A 81 -0.62 6.83 2.19
CA HIS A 81 0.75 6.99 1.70
C HIS A 81 0.83 6.87 0.17
N GLU A 82 0.26 5.81 -0.40
CA GLU A 82 0.31 5.56 -1.84
C GLU A 82 -0.55 6.56 -2.64
N ILE A 83 -1.68 7.02 -2.09
CA ILE A 83 -2.47 8.12 -2.67
C ILE A 83 -1.60 9.38 -2.81
N GLY A 84 -0.72 9.66 -1.84
CA GLY A 84 0.23 10.77 -1.93
C GLY A 84 1.18 10.67 -3.14
N HIS A 85 1.62 9.47 -3.50
CA HIS A 85 2.41 9.24 -4.72
C HIS A 85 1.60 9.38 -6.00
N ALA A 86 0.28 9.17 -5.95
CA ALA A 86 -0.60 9.37 -7.09
C ALA A 86 -1.01 10.84 -7.28
N ILE A 87 -1.09 11.62 -6.20
CA ILE A 87 -1.40 13.06 -6.22
C ILE A 87 -0.20 13.89 -6.70
N LEU A 88 0.99 13.55 -6.22
CA LEU A 88 2.20 14.33 -6.46
C LEU A 88 2.92 13.86 -7.73
N PRO A 89 3.66 14.74 -8.43
CA PRO A 89 4.47 14.33 -9.56
C PRO A 89 5.43 13.19 -9.18
N LYS A 90 5.52 12.18 -10.05
CA LYS A 90 6.31 10.95 -9.85
C LYS A 90 7.76 11.20 -9.41
N GLU A 91 8.38 12.30 -9.83
CA GLU A 91 9.77 12.67 -9.56
C GLU A 91 9.99 13.14 -8.11
N VAL A 92 8.91 13.51 -7.42
CA VAL A 92 8.94 13.96 -6.02
C VAL A 92 9.39 12.83 -5.13
N LYS A 93 8.86 11.61 -5.30
CA LYS A 93 9.12 10.47 -4.40
C LYS A 93 8.96 10.92 -2.94
N HIS A 94 9.92 10.61 -2.06
CA HIS A 94 9.89 10.99 -0.64
C HIS A 94 10.57 12.35 -0.32
N LYS A 95 10.61 13.30 -1.28
CA LYS A 95 11.21 14.64 -1.10
C LYS A 95 10.27 15.60 -0.36
N LYS A 96 10.66 16.88 -0.29
CA LYS A 96 9.98 17.95 0.46
C LYS A 96 8.46 18.02 0.22
N PRO A 97 7.93 18.03 -1.03
CA PRO A 97 6.48 18.08 -1.25
C PRO A 97 5.73 16.88 -0.65
N PHE A 98 6.32 15.68 -0.72
CA PHE A 98 5.72 14.49 -0.10
C PHE A 98 5.69 14.58 1.42
N LYS A 99 6.74 15.14 2.05
CA LYS A 99 6.74 15.37 3.49
C LYS A 99 5.67 16.39 3.91
N GLN A 100 5.43 17.41 3.08
CA GLN A 100 4.36 18.38 3.31
C GLN A 100 2.98 17.72 3.23
N TYR A 101 2.77 16.87 2.21
CA TYR A 101 1.57 16.05 2.10
C TYR A 101 1.38 15.18 3.34
N MET A 102 2.40 14.41 3.72
CA MET A 102 2.36 13.55 4.91
C MET A 102 1.91 14.32 6.16
N THR A 103 2.52 15.48 6.42
CA THR A 103 2.14 16.29 7.58
C THR A 103 0.69 16.78 7.49
N ALA A 104 0.22 17.14 6.30
CA ALA A 104 -1.15 17.62 6.11
C ALA A 104 -2.21 16.52 6.31
N VAL A 105 -1.89 15.28 5.99
CA VAL A 105 -2.78 14.10 6.19
C VAL A 105 -2.46 13.31 7.46
N ASP A 106 -1.68 13.90 8.37
CA ASP A 106 -1.28 13.32 9.66
C ASP A 106 -0.60 11.94 9.55
N LEU A 107 0.25 11.78 8.54
CA LEU A 107 1.25 10.70 8.48
C LEU A 107 2.56 11.18 9.12
N THR A 108 3.09 10.36 10.03
CA THR A 108 4.27 10.68 10.84
C THR A 108 5.46 9.77 10.52
N GLY A 109 6.60 10.03 11.16
CA GLY A 109 7.81 9.20 11.02
C GLY A 109 8.62 9.49 9.74
N LYS A 110 9.35 8.48 9.27
CA LYS A 110 10.18 8.60 8.06
C LYS A 110 9.28 8.45 6.84
N ALA A 111 9.49 9.27 5.82
CA ALA A 111 8.71 9.17 4.59
C ALA A 111 8.79 7.80 3.90
N THR A 112 9.81 6.97 4.13
CA THR A 112 9.86 5.59 3.58
C THR A 112 9.13 4.54 4.43
N THR A 113 8.81 4.87 5.67
CA THR A 113 8.20 3.99 6.68
C THR A 113 7.33 4.86 7.58
N THR A 114 6.20 5.28 7.02
CA THR A 114 5.28 6.21 7.69
C THR A 114 4.44 5.47 8.72
N GLU A 115 4.11 6.17 9.80
CA GLU A 115 3.17 5.71 10.82
C GLU A 115 1.92 6.61 10.79
N VAL A 116 0.79 6.07 11.26
CA VAL A 116 -0.48 6.81 11.32
C VAL A 116 -0.46 7.70 12.56
N GLY A 117 -0.67 9.01 12.39
CA GLY A 117 -0.83 9.95 13.51
C GLY A 117 -2.21 9.84 14.17
N GLU A 118 -2.40 10.54 15.29
CA GLU A 118 -3.61 10.44 16.11
C GLU A 118 -4.88 10.99 15.41
N VAL A 119 -4.75 12.03 14.60
CA VAL A 119 -5.87 12.64 13.86
C VAL A 119 -6.31 11.70 12.74
N LEU A 120 -5.35 11.17 11.97
CA LEU A 120 -5.66 10.18 10.95
C LEU A 120 -6.24 8.91 11.58
N LYS A 121 -5.66 8.42 12.68
CA LYS A 121 -6.17 7.26 13.40
C LYS A 121 -7.62 7.46 13.84
N SER A 122 -7.95 8.62 14.41
CA SER A 122 -9.32 8.94 14.83
C SER A 122 -10.30 8.93 13.64
N PHE A 123 -9.87 9.42 12.48
CA PHE A 123 -10.66 9.32 11.25
C PHE A 123 -10.84 7.85 10.82
N VAL A 124 -9.79 7.04 10.90
CA VAL A 124 -9.87 5.60 10.58
C VAL A 124 -10.79 4.87 11.54
N ASP A 125 -10.77 5.18 12.84
CA ASP A 125 -11.66 4.57 13.83
C ASP A 125 -13.14 4.88 13.48
N LEU A 126 -13.45 6.13 13.09
CA LEU A 126 -14.80 6.50 12.60
C LEU A 126 -15.16 5.83 11.26
N LEU A 127 -14.18 5.55 10.41
CA LEU A 127 -14.39 4.79 9.18
C LEU A 127 -14.69 3.33 9.50
N ILE A 128 -13.96 2.72 10.44
CA ILE A 128 -14.19 1.36 10.93
C ILE A 128 -15.61 1.23 11.50
N ASP A 129 -16.08 2.21 12.28
CA ASP A 129 -17.44 2.21 12.82
C ASP A 129 -18.51 2.23 11.73
N ARG A 130 -18.23 2.84 10.58
CA ARG A 130 -19.18 2.98 9.46
C ARG A 130 -19.18 1.81 8.49
N ILE A 131 -18.00 1.33 8.08
CA ILE A 131 -17.86 0.31 7.02
C ILE A 131 -17.28 -1.02 7.52
N GLY A 132 -16.89 -1.10 8.79
CA GLY A 132 -16.29 -2.28 9.40
C GLY A 132 -14.76 -2.32 9.29
N ILE A 133 -14.18 -3.42 9.75
CA ILE A 133 -12.74 -3.69 9.64
C ILE A 133 -12.38 -4.23 8.25
N TYR A 134 -11.12 -4.07 7.85
CA TYR A 134 -10.60 -4.62 6.61
C TYR A 134 -10.76 -6.16 6.58
N PRO A 135 -11.58 -6.72 5.67
CA PRO A 135 -11.97 -8.13 5.73
C PRO A 135 -10.93 -9.03 5.06
N HIS A 136 -9.72 -9.10 5.62
CA HIS A 136 -8.61 -9.87 5.07
C HIS A 136 -7.61 -10.31 6.12
N ASP A 137 -7.30 -11.61 6.13
CA ASP A 137 -6.24 -12.19 6.96
C ASP A 137 -4.86 -12.05 6.31
N SER A 138 -3.83 -11.84 7.13
CA SER A 138 -2.45 -11.70 6.65
C SER A 138 -1.99 -12.93 5.86
N ILE A 139 -1.47 -12.69 4.66
CA ILE A 139 -0.84 -13.72 3.83
C ILE A 139 0.67 -13.49 3.86
N ASP A 140 1.46 -14.53 4.13
CA ASP A 140 2.91 -14.50 3.97
C ASP A 140 3.44 -15.83 3.40
N LYS A 141 4.68 -15.83 2.89
CA LYS A 141 5.31 -17.02 2.29
C LYS A 141 5.64 -18.14 3.29
N GLY A 142 5.26 -17.99 4.56
CA GLY A 142 5.66 -18.90 5.63
C GLY A 142 7.18 -18.88 5.87
N PRO A 143 7.72 -19.84 6.63
CA PRO A 143 9.14 -19.91 6.94
C PRO A 143 9.98 -20.02 5.66
N LYS A 144 11.14 -19.35 5.63
CA LYS A 144 12.08 -19.43 4.50
C LYS A 144 12.36 -20.89 4.17
N GLN A 145 11.95 -21.33 2.98
CA GLN A 145 12.42 -22.61 2.45
C GLN A 145 13.95 -22.57 2.43
N LYS A 146 14.58 -23.59 3.01
CA LYS A 146 16.05 -23.72 2.99
C LYS A 146 16.51 -23.62 1.55
N LYS A 147 17.47 -22.74 1.28
CA LYS A 147 18.07 -22.59 -0.04
C LYS A 147 18.57 -23.96 -0.48
N GLN A 148 17.93 -24.55 -1.48
CA GLN A 148 18.38 -25.82 -2.05
C GLN A 148 19.75 -25.58 -2.69
N THR A 149 20.79 -26.23 -2.18
CA THR A 149 22.19 -25.93 -2.53
C THR A 149 22.58 -26.43 -3.92
N THR A 150 22.23 -27.68 -4.27
CA THR A 150 22.55 -28.24 -5.59
C THR A 150 21.55 -29.35 -5.95
N ARG A 151 21.04 -29.36 -7.19
CA ARG A 151 20.29 -30.48 -7.75
C ARG A 151 21.17 -31.17 -8.80
N LEU A 152 22.08 -32.04 -8.37
CA LEU A 152 22.70 -33.00 -9.30
C LEU A 152 21.62 -34.02 -9.67
N ARG A 153 20.95 -33.81 -10.80
CA ARG A 153 20.17 -34.87 -11.44
C ARG A 153 21.15 -35.69 -12.26
N LEU A 154 21.59 -36.82 -11.71
CA LEU A 154 22.32 -37.83 -12.49
C LEU A 154 21.36 -38.36 -13.56
N TRP A 155 21.59 -37.98 -14.80
CA TRP A 155 20.97 -38.61 -15.95
C TRP A 155 21.83 -39.80 -16.34
N VAL A 156 21.25 -41.00 -16.28
CA VAL A 156 21.90 -42.22 -16.76
C VAL A 156 21.20 -42.62 -18.06
N CYS A 157 21.92 -42.65 -19.18
CA CYS A 157 21.42 -43.31 -20.38
C CYS A 157 21.58 -44.83 -20.19
N LYS A 158 20.51 -45.59 -20.48
CA LYS A 158 20.59 -47.04 -20.62
C LYS A 158 21.22 -47.34 -21.98
N GLY A 159 22.41 -47.93 -21.97
CA GLY A 159 23.05 -48.52 -23.15
C GLY A 159 22.38 -49.82 -23.56
#